data_AF-X1K3J8-F1
#
_entry.id   AF-X1K3J8-F1
#
_cell.length_a   1.000
_cell.length_b   1.000
_cell.length_c   1.000
_cell.angle_alpha   90.00
_cell.angle_beta   90.00
_cell.angle_gamma   90.00
#
_symmetry.space_group_name_H-M   'P 1'
#
loop_
_entity.id
_entity.type
_entity.pdbx_description
1 polymer ?
#
loop_
_entity_poly.entity_id
_entity_poly.type
_entity_poly.pdbx_seq_one_letter_code
_entity_poly.pdbx_strand_id
1 'polypeptide(L)' 'MVTIFCFPRPFIDTNKGKFKTNQENAMMSWKLTHPDTEILVFGNESGVRQICDKLKFKHIPEARVN' A
#
# COMPACT_ATOMS: atom_id res chain seq x y z
N MET A 1 7.50 -7.50 16.46
CA MET A 1 6.39 -7.57 15.49
C MET A 1 5.89 -6.17 15.24
N VAL A 2 5.78 -5.74 13.98
CA VAL A 2 5.30 -4.41 13.60
C VAL A 2 4.17 -4.59 12.60
N THR A 3 3.03 -3.95 12.85
CA THR A 3 1.92 -3.87 11.89
C THR A 3 1.83 -2.44 11.36
N ILE A 4 1.86 -2.28 10.05
CA ILE A 4 1.71 -0.98 9.38
C ILE A 4 0.38 -0.99 8.64
N PHE A 5 -0.41 0.06 8.82
CA PHE A 5 -1.63 0.29 8.05
C PHE A 5 -1.54 1.60 7.28
N CYS A 6 -2.11 1.63 6.07
CA CYS A 6 -2.16 2.84 5.27
C CYS A 6 -3.39 2.93 4.36
N PHE A 7 -3.71 4.16 3.97
CA PHE A 7 -4.66 4.49 2.90
C PHE A 7 -3.86 5.19 1.78
N PRO A 8 -3.39 4.46 0.77
CA PRO A 8 -2.56 5.02 -0.29
C PRO A 8 -3.37 5.94 -1.21
N ARG A 9 -2.68 6.89 -1.84
CA ARG A 9 -3.21 7.62 -2.98
C ARG A 9 -3.25 6.71 -4.22
N PRO A 10 -4.07 7.04 -5.24
CA PRO A 10 -4.08 6.30 -6.50
C PRO A 10 -2.66 6.13 -7.10
N PHE A 11 -2.35 4.93 -7.57
CA PHE A 11 -1.10 4.59 -8.25
C PHE A 11 -1.18 4.95 -9.74
N ILE A 12 -1.54 6.21 -10.01
CA ILE A 12 -1.63 6.80 -11.35
C ILE A 12 -0.48 7.78 -11.57
N ASP A 13 0.01 7.86 -12.80
CA ASP A 13 1.13 8.73 -13.18
C ASP A 13 0.67 10.16 -13.45
N THR A 14 0.02 10.81 -12.48
CA THR A 14 -0.47 12.20 -12.62
C THR A 14 0.61 13.26 -12.41
N ASN A 15 1.63 12.96 -11.60
CA ASN A 15 2.75 13.87 -11.28
C ASN A 15 4.11 13.32 -11.72
N LYS A 16 4.32 13.16 -13.04
CA LYS A 16 5.55 12.56 -13.62
C LYS A 16 5.91 11.19 -13.00
N GLY A 17 4.90 10.42 -12.59
CA GLY A 17 5.05 9.13 -11.93
C GLY A 17 5.64 9.11 -10.51
N LYS A 18 5.90 10.28 -9.90
CA LYS A 18 6.55 10.33 -8.57
C LYS A 18 5.71 9.71 -7.46
N PHE A 19 4.39 9.88 -7.48
CA PHE A 19 3.52 9.31 -6.44
C PHE A 19 3.52 7.78 -6.46
N LYS A 20 3.44 7.19 -7.65
CA LYS A 20 3.51 5.75 -7.81
C LYS A 20 4.84 5.22 -7.27
N THR A 21 5.96 5.74 -7.78
CA THR A 21 7.31 5.29 -7.36
C THR A 21 7.54 5.48 -5.86
N ASN A 22 7.16 6.62 -5.28
CA ASN A 22 7.36 6.88 -3.86
C ASN A 22 6.55 5.93 -2.98
N GLN A 23 5.29 5.67 -3.35
CA GLN A 23 4.44 4.74 -2.59
C GLN A 23 4.93 3.29 -2.72
N GLU A 24 5.36 2.87 -3.91
CA GLU A 24 5.95 1.54 -4.11
C GLU A 24 7.23 1.36 -3.30
N ASN A 25 8.12 2.35 -3.29
CA ASN A 25 9.36 2.32 -2.51
C ASN A 25 9.07 2.24 -1.01
N ALA A 26 8.14 3.07 -0.50
CA ALA A 26 7.75 3.04 0.91
C ALA A 26 7.20 1.65 1.30
N MET A 27 6.28 1.12 0.49
CA MET A 27 5.71 -0.22 0.66
C MET A 27 6.77 -1.32 0.67
N MET A 28 7.75 -1.26 -0.22
CA MET A 28 8.87 -2.20 -0.25
C MET A 28 9.75 -2.09 1.00
N SER A 29 10.06 -0.88 1.44
CA SER A 29 10.84 -0.67 2.67
C SER A 29 10.11 -1.23 3.90
N TRP A 30 8.79 -1.07 3.98
CA TRP A 30 8.00 -1.65 5.07
C TRP A 30 8.07 -3.18 5.06
N LYS A 31 7.89 -3.80 3.89
CA LYS A 31 8.02 -5.27 3.72
C LYS A 31 9.38 -5.80 4.18
N LEU A 32 10.44 -5.02 3.98
CA LEU A 32 11.81 -5.40 4.34
C LEU A 32 12.21 -5.02 5.78
N THR A 33 11.31 -4.38 6.53
CA THR A 33 11.62 -3.91 7.90
C THR A 33 11.84 -5.07 8.87
N HIS A 34 11.05 -6.14 8.77
CA HIS A 34 11.16 -7.34 9.60
C HIS A 34 10.44 -8.53 8.90
N PRO A 35 10.89 -9.79 9.06
CA PRO A 35 10.23 -10.95 8.45
C PRO A 35 8.72 -11.07 8.77
N ASP A 36 8.35 -10.72 10.01
CA ASP A 36 6.97 -10.77 10.50
C ASP A 36 6.21 -9.43 10.40
N THR A 37 6.63 -8.52 9.51
CA THR A 37 5.86 -7.27 9.31
C THR A 37 4.53 -7.57 8.63
N GLU A 38 3.43 -7.19 9.28
CA GLU A 38 2.09 -7.21 8.67
C GLU A 38 1.79 -5.85 8.02
N ILE A 39 1.30 -5.88 6.77
CA ILE A 39 0.93 -4.68 6.03
C ILE A 39 -0.55 -4.76 5.69
N LEU A 40 -1.33 -3.82 6.23
CA LEU A 40 -2.76 -3.65 5.97
C LEU A 40 -2.98 -2.44 5.07
N VAL A 41 -3.43 -2.66 3.84
CA VAL A 41 -3.68 -1.57 2.89
C VAL A 41 -5.18 -1.39 2.74
N PHE A 42 -5.66 -0.17 3.00
CA PHE A 42 -7.07 0.14 2.98
C PHE A 42 -7.49 0.96 1.75
N GLY A 43 -8.78 0.92 1.43
CA GLY A 43 -9.37 1.70 0.34
C GLY A 43 -9.26 1.03 -1.03
N ASN A 44 -9.98 1.56 -2.02
CA ASN A 44 -10.11 0.96 -3.35
C ASN A 44 -9.64 1.88 -4.49
N GLU A 45 -8.65 2.74 -4.19
CA GLU A 45 -8.08 3.65 -5.18
C GLU A 45 -7.41 2.89 -6.34
N SER A 46 -7.34 3.53 -7.51
CA SER A 46 -6.76 2.94 -8.71
C SER A 46 -5.35 2.42 -8.46
N GLY A 47 -5.11 1.13 -8.75
CA GLY A 47 -3.80 0.49 -8.62
C GLY A 47 -3.51 -0.14 -7.26
N VAL A 48 -4.34 0.10 -6.23
CA VAL A 48 -4.13 -0.46 -4.88
C VAL A 48 -4.19 -1.98 -4.87
N ARG A 49 -5.20 -2.56 -5.52
CA ARG A 49 -5.35 -4.02 -5.57
C ARG A 49 -4.14 -4.68 -6.22
N GLN A 50 -3.68 -4.13 -7.34
CA GLN A 50 -2.55 -4.63 -8.12
C GLN A 50 -1.26 -4.62 -7.31
N ILE A 51 -0.98 -3.55 -6.56
CA ILE A 51 0.23 -3.49 -5.73
C ILE A 51 0.15 -4.42 -4.52
N CYS A 52 -1.04 -4.58 -3.90
CA CYS A 52 -1.22 -5.52 -2.80
C CYS A 52 -1.01 -6.96 -3.24
N ASP A 53 -1.56 -7.36 -4.39
CA ASP A 53 -1.37 -8.68 -4.96
C ASP A 53 0.11 -8.93 -5.30
N LYS A 54 0.77 -7.93 -5.92
CA LYS A 54 2.22 -7.99 -6.24
C LYS A 54 3.09 -8.17 -5.00
N LEU A 55 2.79 -7.44 -3.93
CA LEU A 55 3.63 -7.43 -2.72
C LEU A 55 3.19 -8.43 -1.65
N LYS A 56 2.06 -9.12 -1.86
CA LYS A 56 1.41 -10.04 -0.91
C LYS A 56 0.99 -9.33 0.38
N PHE A 57 0.43 -8.14 0.26
CA PHE A 57 -0.14 -7.39 1.37
C PHE A 57 -1.62 -7.68 1.54
N LYS A 58 -2.15 -7.47 2.76
CA LYS A 58 -3.56 -7.67 3.04
C LYS A 58 -4.34 -6.42 2.60
N HIS A 59 -5.13 -6.56 1.55
CA HIS A 59 -5.99 -5.50 1.03
C HIS A 59 -7.36 -5.51 1.72
N ILE A 60 -7.76 -4.38 2.29
CA ILE A 60 -9.03 -4.16 2.98
C ILE A 60 -9.76 -3.00 2.27
N PRO A 61 -10.53 -3.27 1.21
CA PRO A 61 -11.06 -2.21 0.33
C PRO A 61 -12.05 -1.27 1.02
N GLU A 62 -12.73 -1.74 2.06
CA GLU A 62 -13.75 -0.98 2.78
C GLU A 62 -13.33 -0.74 4.24
N ALA A 63 -13.44 0.50 4.70
CA ALA A 63 -13.25 0.88 6.09
C ALA A 63 -14.47 1.66 6.57
N ARG A 64 -15.00 1.29 7.74
CA ARG A 64 -16.14 2.00 8.35
C ARG A 64 -15.70 3.40 8.77
N VAL A 65 -16.51 4.39 8.42
CA VAL A 65 -16.38 5.79 8.89
C VAL A 65 -17.44 6.09 9.97
N ASN A 66 -17.17 7.09 10.82
CA ASN A 66 -18.08 7.54 11.89
C ASN A 66 -19.00 8.66 11.42
#